data_AF-A0A9N8W205-F1
#
_entry.id   AF-A0A9N8W205-F1
#
_cell.length_a   1.000
_cell.length_b   1.000
_cell.length_c   1.000
_cell.angle_alpha   90.00
_cell.angle_beta   90.00
_cell.angle_gamma   90.00
#
_symmetry.space_group_name_H-M   'P 1'
#
loop_
_entity.id
_entity.type
_entity.pdbx_description
1 polymer ?
#
loop_
_entity_poly.entity_id
_entity_poly.type
_entity_poly.pdbx_seq_one_letter_code
_entity_poly.pdbx_strand_id
1 'polypeptide(L)'
;MSFVKQVSSLSEFREALNTPKKLVVVDFFAHWCGPCKVIAPKVEGLSKTFRHVTFLKVDVDASKDIATAEKISAMPTFKFYKDGQEIAKIVGADYHQLETLTRQHAGTPEESGSSVLTFGNHSDINEFIVLNQVNCLNQQGQNVQNIFKNDDSYLESDVDEQLIISVQFGQTVKIHSLKLVPDDIEHAPKTIKLYANRLNVGFDETNRIEATQVLTLSEKDYADKALVPLRFVKFQNVNNITLFVQDNLGNTETSKIKRIHFIGSPVETTKMENLAQAGEGRAV
;
A
#
# COMPACT_ATOMS: atom_id res chain seq x y z
N MET A 1 8.45 -10.58 -1.23
CA MET A 1 9.33 -9.53 -1.79
C MET A 1 9.92 -8.75 -0.62
N SER A 2 11.12 -8.19 -0.77
CA SER A 2 11.78 -7.36 0.25
C SER A 2 11.34 -5.90 0.08
N PHE A 3 11.08 -5.18 1.18
CA PHE A 3 10.70 -3.75 1.14
C PHE A 3 11.88 -2.84 1.47
N VAL A 4 13.10 -3.37 1.36
CA VAL A 4 14.33 -2.61 1.52
C VAL A 4 14.75 -2.07 0.16
N LYS A 5 14.67 -0.74 -0.01
CA LYS A 5 15.02 -0.08 -1.27
C LYS A 5 16.54 0.14 -1.34
N GLN A 6 17.17 -0.27 -2.43
CA GLN A 6 18.58 0.09 -2.69
C GLN A 6 18.66 1.51 -3.22
N VAL A 7 19.57 2.30 -2.66
CA VAL A 7 19.85 3.67 -3.10
C VAL A 7 21.30 3.75 -3.55
N SER A 8 21.53 4.31 -4.73
CA SER A 8 22.86 4.35 -5.34
C SER A 8 23.37 5.75 -5.69
N SER A 9 22.55 6.79 -5.53
CA SER A 9 22.93 8.19 -5.81
C SER A 9 22.62 9.13 -4.66
N LEU A 10 23.44 10.16 -4.48
CA LEU A 10 23.25 11.16 -3.42
C LEU A 10 21.93 11.94 -3.54
N SER A 11 21.45 12.19 -4.75
CA SER A 11 20.15 12.86 -5.00
C SER A 11 18.99 12.00 -4.52
N GLU A 12 18.96 10.72 -4.92
CA GLU A 12 17.94 9.76 -4.49
C GLU A 12 17.97 9.56 -2.97
N PHE A 13 19.17 9.53 -2.39
CA PHE A 13 19.36 9.42 -0.95
C PHE A 13 18.71 10.61 -0.22
N ARG A 14 19.02 11.84 -0.62
CA ARG A 14 18.45 13.05 -0.02
C ARG A 14 16.93 13.12 -0.19
N GLU A 15 16.41 12.74 -1.35
CA GLU A 15 14.98 12.67 -1.60
C GLU A 15 14.30 11.65 -0.67
N ALA A 16 14.88 10.46 -0.52
CA ALA A 16 14.33 9.43 0.35
C ALA A 16 14.33 9.83 1.84
N LEU A 17 15.32 10.61 2.28
CA LEU A 17 15.36 11.17 3.65
C LEU A 17 14.30 12.25 3.89
N ASN A 18 13.89 12.98 2.84
CA ASN A 18 12.88 14.03 2.91
C ASN A 18 11.43 13.47 2.86
N THR A 19 11.18 12.41 3.62
CA THR A 19 9.81 11.87 3.80
C THR A 19 9.22 12.43 5.10
N PRO A 20 8.23 13.34 5.05
CA PRO A 20 7.72 14.00 6.25
C PRO A 20 7.16 13.01 7.26
N LYS A 21 7.54 13.17 8.52
CA LYS A 21 7.06 12.41 9.70
C LYS A 21 7.27 10.90 9.66
N LYS A 22 7.98 10.37 8.66
CA LYS A 22 8.26 8.94 8.50
C LYS A 22 9.66 8.63 9.00
N LEU A 23 9.80 7.54 9.75
CA LEU A 23 11.13 7.04 10.08
C LEU A 23 11.78 6.44 8.82
N VAL A 24 13.03 6.81 8.58
CA VAL A 24 13.87 6.20 7.55
C VAL A 24 15.05 5.50 8.22
N VAL A 25 15.22 4.22 7.97
CA VAL A 25 16.33 3.40 8.46
C VAL A 25 17.21 3.03 7.29
N VAL A 26 18.49 3.39 7.34
CA VAL A 26 19.46 3.14 6.27
C VAL A 26 20.50 2.15 6.73
N ASP A 27 20.62 1.03 6.02
CA ASP A 27 21.67 0.02 6.16
C ASP A 27 22.84 0.33 5.21
N PHE A 28 23.96 0.79 5.77
CA PHE A 28 25.22 0.97 5.05
C PHE A 28 26.02 -0.34 5.11
N PHE A 29 26.09 -1.03 3.98
CA PHE A 29 26.64 -2.38 3.88
C PHE A 29 27.75 -2.46 2.82
N ALA A 30 28.44 -3.61 2.79
CA ALA A 30 29.36 -3.98 1.72
C ALA A 30 29.20 -5.48 1.39
N HIS A 31 29.43 -5.87 0.14
CA HIS A 31 29.22 -7.26 -0.29
C HIS A 31 30.20 -8.27 0.35
N TRP A 32 31.39 -7.82 0.72
CA TRP A 32 32.41 -8.64 1.40
C TRP A 32 32.23 -8.70 2.92
N CYS A 33 31.34 -7.87 3.48
CA CYS A 33 31.09 -7.80 4.92
C CYS A 33 30.26 -9.01 5.40
N GLY A 34 30.90 -9.91 6.15
CA GLY A 34 30.25 -11.08 6.76
C GLY A 34 29.05 -10.73 7.66
N PRO A 35 29.21 -9.84 8.66
CA PRO A 35 28.11 -9.43 9.54
C PRO A 35 26.92 -8.82 8.79
N CYS A 36 27.15 -8.10 7.69
CA CYS A 36 26.11 -7.53 6.84
C CYS A 36 25.22 -8.63 6.24
N LYS A 37 25.81 -9.73 5.77
CA LYS A 37 25.06 -10.89 5.24
C LYS A 37 24.18 -11.56 6.30
N VAL A 38 24.64 -11.57 7.55
CA VAL A 38 23.90 -12.18 8.68
C VAL A 38 22.68 -11.34 9.06
N ILE A 39 22.82 -10.01 9.09
CA ILE A 39 21.74 -9.12 9.53
C ILE A 39 20.74 -8.78 8.43
N ALA A 40 21.16 -8.76 7.15
CA ALA A 40 20.29 -8.45 6.01
C ALA A 40 18.91 -9.15 6.03
N PRO A 41 18.76 -10.48 6.20
CA PRO A 41 17.44 -11.11 6.23
C PRO A 41 16.58 -10.65 7.42
N LYS A 42 17.19 -10.21 8.51
CA LYS A 42 16.47 -9.66 9.67
C LYS A 42 15.98 -8.24 9.39
N VAL A 43 16.78 -7.42 8.71
CA VAL A 43 16.35 -6.09 8.21
C VAL A 43 15.17 -6.25 7.25
N GLU A 44 15.22 -7.24 6.35
CA GLU A 44 14.09 -7.55 5.47
C GLU A 44 12.84 -7.96 6.25
N GLY A 45 12.99 -8.72 7.34
CA GLY A 45 11.90 -9.04 8.27
C GLY A 45 11.29 -7.78 8.89
N LEU A 46 12.12 -6.88 9.41
CA LEU A 46 11.66 -5.60 9.97
C LEU A 46 10.94 -4.75 8.92
N SER A 47 11.40 -4.73 7.67
CA SER A 47 10.72 -4.01 6.58
C SER A 47 9.31 -4.53 6.28
N LYS A 48 9.03 -5.79 6.60
CA LYS A 48 7.70 -6.40 6.47
C LYS A 48 6.83 -6.10 7.69
N THR A 49 7.43 -6.01 8.88
CA THR A 49 6.71 -5.71 10.12
C THR A 49 6.36 -4.22 10.23
N PHE A 50 7.32 -3.34 9.92
CA PHE A 50 7.20 -1.89 10.04
C PHE A 50 6.99 -1.25 8.66
N ARG A 51 5.83 -1.52 8.03
CA ARG A 51 5.52 -1.05 6.67
C ARG A 51 5.44 0.47 6.54
N HIS A 52 5.16 1.16 7.65
CA HIS A 52 5.15 2.61 7.77
C HIS A 52 6.56 3.20 8.01
N VAL A 53 7.61 2.37 8.09
CA VAL A 53 9.01 2.80 8.13
C VAL A 53 9.65 2.55 6.77
N THR A 54 10.45 3.50 6.29
CA THR A 54 11.21 3.32 5.05
C THR A 54 12.54 2.65 5.39
N PHE A 55 12.80 1.48 4.81
CA PHE A 55 14.10 0.81 4.92
C PHE A 55 14.88 1.00 3.62
N LEU A 56 16.08 1.55 3.73
CA LEU A 56 17.01 1.75 2.64
C LEU A 56 18.27 0.92 2.86
N LYS A 57 18.95 0.55 1.78
CA LYS A 57 20.31 0.02 1.83
C LYS A 57 21.21 0.75 0.86
N VAL A 58 22.44 1.02 1.29
CA VAL A 58 23.47 1.71 0.52
C VAL A 58 24.73 0.86 0.54
N ASP A 59 25.20 0.49 -0.65
CA ASP A 59 26.50 -0.15 -0.80
C ASP A 59 27.60 0.92 -0.74
N VAL A 60 28.45 0.85 0.29
CA VAL A 60 29.49 1.86 0.51
C VAL A 60 30.60 1.82 -0.55
N ASP A 61 30.78 0.70 -1.23
CA ASP A 61 31.78 0.56 -2.30
C ASP A 61 31.27 1.17 -3.61
N ALA A 62 29.98 1.02 -3.89
CA ALA A 62 29.32 1.55 -5.08
C ALA A 62 28.94 3.04 -4.94
N SER A 63 28.58 3.49 -3.74
CA SER A 63 28.10 4.85 -3.46
C SER A 63 28.98 5.58 -2.44
N LYS A 64 30.25 5.76 -2.82
CA LYS A 64 31.30 6.37 -1.98
C LYS A 64 31.00 7.82 -1.59
N ASP A 65 30.29 8.54 -2.44
CA ASP A 65 29.81 9.90 -2.20
C ASP A 65 28.85 9.95 -1.00
N ILE A 66 27.87 9.04 -0.95
CA ILE A 66 26.96 8.89 0.20
C ILE A 66 27.75 8.45 1.43
N ALA A 67 28.59 7.42 1.32
CA ALA A 67 29.37 6.91 2.45
C ALA A 67 30.27 8.00 3.07
N THR A 68 30.87 8.85 2.24
CA THR A 68 31.69 9.98 2.69
C THR A 68 30.85 11.06 3.36
N ALA A 69 29.73 11.47 2.73
CA ALA A 69 28.83 12.47 3.28
C ALA A 69 28.26 12.04 4.64
N GLU A 70 27.93 10.75 4.77
CA GLU A 70 27.37 10.14 5.97
C GLU A 70 28.45 9.69 6.98
N LYS A 71 29.73 9.89 6.67
CA LYS A 71 30.88 9.56 7.53
C LYS A 71 30.88 8.09 7.98
N ILE A 72 30.61 7.18 7.06
CA ILE A 72 30.59 5.73 7.33
C ILE A 72 32.02 5.21 7.42
N SER A 73 32.36 4.58 8.54
CA SER A 73 33.69 4.04 8.83
C SER A 73 33.72 2.54 9.10
N ALA A 74 32.56 1.91 9.26
CA ALA A 74 32.42 0.48 9.53
C ALA A 74 31.09 -0.04 8.99
N MET A 75 31.04 -1.33 8.66
CA MET A 75 29.85 -1.99 8.12
C MET A 75 29.49 -3.25 8.94
N PRO A 76 28.20 -3.52 9.15
CA PRO A 76 27.08 -2.65 8.80
C PRO A 76 27.03 -1.44 9.73
N THR A 77 26.62 -0.29 9.23
CA THR A 77 26.20 0.86 10.05
C THR A 77 24.76 1.15 9.73
N PHE A 78 23.92 1.26 10.75
CA PHE A 78 22.53 1.68 10.60
C PHE A 78 22.38 3.12 11.05
N LYS A 79 21.74 3.95 10.25
CA LYS A 79 21.35 5.29 10.65
C LYS A 79 19.84 5.46 10.56
N PHE A 80 19.29 6.21 11.51
CA PHE A 80 17.87 6.48 11.64
C PHE A 80 17.65 7.96 11.38
N TYR A 81 16.70 8.28 10.50
CA TYR A 81 16.38 9.65 10.15
C TYR A 81 14.89 9.91 10.34
N LYS A 82 14.57 11.13 10.76
CA LYS A 82 13.21 11.67 10.76
C LYS A 82 13.26 13.12 10.30
N ASP A 83 12.39 13.48 9.35
CA ASP A 83 12.37 14.82 8.72
C ASP A 83 13.76 15.26 8.21
N GLY A 84 14.49 14.33 7.58
CA GLY A 84 15.84 14.56 7.04
C GLY A 84 16.96 14.64 8.07
N GLN A 85 16.68 14.55 9.38
CA GLN A 85 17.68 14.65 10.44
C GLN A 85 18.04 13.27 11.01
N GLU A 86 19.34 13.01 11.19
CA GLU A 86 19.83 11.80 11.89
C GLU A 86 19.43 11.88 13.37
N ILE A 87 18.64 10.90 13.84
CA ILE A 87 18.16 10.82 15.23
C ILE A 87 18.83 9.70 16.03
N ALA A 88 19.37 8.68 15.35
CA ALA A 88 20.10 7.59 16.01
C ALA A 88 21.03 6.87 15.02
N LYS A 89 22.00 6.14 15.57
CA LYS A 89 22.97 5.34 14.82
C LYS A 89 23.36 4.08 15.57
N ILE A 90 23.54 2.98 14.84
CA ILE A 90 24.11 1.73 15.31
C ILE A 90 25.32 1.41 14.44
N VAL A 91 26.41 0.97 15.06
CA VAL A 91 27.58 0.45 14.33
C VAL A 91 27.73 -1.02 14.67
N GLY A 92 27.75 -1.87 13.66
CA GLY A 92 27.80 -3.33 13.80
C GLY A 92 26.43 -4.01 13.66
N ALA A 93 26.46 -5.34 13.57
CA ALA A 93 25.29 -6.17 13.34
C ALA A 93 24.51 -6.48 14.64
N ASP A 94 23.92 -5.46 15.27
CA ASP A 94 23.08 -5.60 16.45
C ASP A 94 21.58 -5.56 16.09
N TYR A 95 20.97 -6.75 15.99
CA TYR A 95 19.54 -6.86 15.68
C TYR A 95 18.64 -6.35 16.82
N HIS A 96 19.01 -6.56 18.08
CA HIS A 96 18.15 -6.20 19.21
C HIS A 96 18.04 -4.67 19.33
N GLN A 97 19.18 -3.99 19.18
CA GLN A 97 19.19 -2.52 19.16
C GLN A 97 18.49 -1.97 17.93
N LEU A 98 18.66 -2.60 16.76
CA LEU A 98 17.95 -2.23 15.53
C LEU A 98 16.44 -2.30 15.72
N GLU A 99 15.91 -3.43 16.19
CA GLU A 99 14.48 -3.61 16.44
C GLU A 99 13.94 -2.61 17.48
N THR A 100 14.69 -2.41 18.58
CA THR A 100 14.29 -1.51 19.67
C THR A 100 14.17 -0.07 19.17
N LEU A 101 15.19 0.44 18.49
CA LEU A 101 15.18 1.81 17.96
C LEU A 101 14.16 1.99 16.84
N THR A 102 13.99 0.99 15.97
CA THR A 102 12.91 1.02 14.98
C THR A 102 11.57 1.14 15.69
N ARG A 103 11.26 0.30 16.68
CA ARG A 103 9.99 0.34 17.42
C ARG A 103 9.80 1.66 18.18
N GLN A 104 10.84 2.19 18.79
CA GLN A 104 10.80 3.45 19.54
C GLN A 104 10.53 4.66 18.64
N HIS A 105 11.09 4.69 17.43
CA HIS A 105 11.04 5.87 16.56
C HIS A 105 10.11 5.74 15.36
N ALA A 106 9.57 4.55 15.10
CA ALA A 106 8.65 4.30 14.00
C ALA A 106 7.39 5.16 14.06
N GLY A 107 7.05 5.68 15.25
CA GLY A 107 5.79 6.38 15.50
C GLY A 107 4.61 5.41 15.51
N THR A 108 3.40 5.93 15.68
CA THR A 108 2.19 5.19 15.30
C THR A 108 1.95 5.38 13.80
N PRO A 109 1.25 4.44 13.12
CA PRO A 109 0.84 4.61 11.72
C PRO A 109 0.05 5.91 11.45
N GLU A 110 -0.46 6.56 12.50
CA GLU A 110 -1.18 7.83 12.45
C GLU A 110 -0.25 9.05 12.32
N GLU A 111 1.00 8.98 12.80
CA GLU A 111 1.94 10.12 12.76
C GLU A 111 2.81 10.13 11.49
N SER A 112 3.13 8.96 10.93
CA SER A 112 3.88 8.83 9.68
C SER A 112 2.91 8.81 8.51
N GLY A 113 2.93 9.84 7.66
CA GLY A 113 1.98 10.09 6.55
C GLY A 113 1.96 9.06 5.39
N SER A 114 2.25 7.79 5.68
CA SER A 114 2.05 6.62 4.83
C SER A 114 0.98 5.74 5.49
N SER A 115 -0.27 6.09 5.23
CA SER A 115 -1.50 5.42 5.65
C SER A 115 -1.58 3.96 5.20
N VAL A 116 -0.90 3.05 5.90
CA VAL A 116 -1.37 1.65 5.94
C VAL A 116 -2.49 1.63 6.97
N LEU A 117 -3.71 1.90 6.52
CA LEU A 117 -4.88 1.82 7.38
C LEU A 117 -5.01 0.37 7.85
N THR A 118 -4.73 0.12 9.13
CA THR A 118 -4.80 -1.24 9.70
C THR A 118 -6.06 -1.33 10.55
N PHE A 119 -6.96 -2.26 10.20
CA PHE A 119 -8.24 -2.45 10.85
C PHE A 119 -8.35 -3.88 11.37
N GLY A 120 -8.00 -4.07 12.65
CA GLY A 120 -7.92 -5.41 13.26
C GLY A 120 -6.86 -6.28 12.57
N ASN A 121 -7.28 -7.44 12.05
CA ASN A 121 -6.40 -8.37 11.32
C ASN A 121 -6.31 -8.08 9.80
N HIS A 122 -6.91 -6.98 9.34
CA HIS A 122 -6.94 -6.58 7.94
C HIS A 122 -6.18 -5.27 7.74
N SER A 123 -5.53 -5.12 6.59
CA SER A 123 -4.79 -3.92 6.23
C SER A 123 -5.36 -3.30 4.95
N ASP A 124 -4.98 -2.06 4.70
CA ASP A 124 -5.13 -1.46 3.38
C ASP A 124 -4.37 -2.31 2.35
N ILE A 125 -5.08 -2.75 1.31
CA ILE A 125 -4.56 -3.58 0.23
C ILE A 125 -4.46 -2.80 -1.10
N ASN A 126 -4.59 -1.47 -1.07
CA ASN A 126 -4.40 -0.61 -2.23
C ASN A 126 -3.00 -0.75 -2.86
N GLU A 127 -1.99 -1.18 -2.10
CA GLU A 127 -0.65 -1.47 -2.63
C GLU A 127 -0.63 -2.57 -3.68
N PHE A 128 -1.65 -3.45 -3.71
CA PHE A 128 -1.78 -4.48 -4.73
C PHE A 128 -2.54 -4.00 -5.97
N ILE A 129 -3.02 -2.75 -6.01
CA ILE A 129 -3.70 -2.19 -7.17
C ILE A 129 -2.69 -1.93 -8.29
N VAL A 130 -3.03 -2.38 -9.49
CA VAL A 130 -2.27 -2.10 -10.71
C VAL A 130 -2.74 -0.75 -11.25
N LEU A 131 -2.16 0.35 -10.75
CA LEU A 131 -2.66 1.72 -10.98
C LEU A 131 -2.88 2.06 -12.46
N ASN A 132 -1.98 1.66 -13.36
CA ASN A 132 -2.12 1.93 -14.80
C ASN A 132 -3.25 1.14 -15.48
N GLN A 133 -3.90 0.20 -14.78
CA GLN A 133 -5.07 -0.56 -15.23
C GLN A 133 -6.36 -0.11 -14.53
N VAL A 134 -6.30 0.92 -13.67
CA VAL A 134 -7.50 1.53 -13.10
C VAL A 134 -8.15 2.40 -14.18
N ASN A 135 -9.44 2.16 -14.41
CA ASN A 135 -10.24 2.87 -15.39
C ASN A 135 -11.50 3.44 -14.74
N CYS A 136 -11.98 4.58 -15.24
CA CYS A 136 -13.24 5.17 -14.82
C CYS A 136 -14.10 5.58 -16.03
N LEU A 137 -15.39 5.27 -15.97
CA LEU A 137 -16.39 5.79 -16.92
C LEU A 137 -17.17 6.94 -16.28
N ASN A 138 -17.50 7.94 -17.10
CA ASN A 138 -18.18 9.19 -16.72
C ASN A 138 -17.37 10.09 -15.77
N GLN A 139 -16.03 10.05 -15.83
CA GLN A 139 -15.18 10.96 -15.04
C GLN A 139 -14.98 12.31 -15.72
N GLN A 140 -14.94 13.38 -14.92
CA GLN A 140 -14.55 14.72 -15.36
C GLN A 140 -13.16 15.10 -14.84
N GLY A 141 -12.35 15.70 -15.72
CA GLY A 141 -11.12 16.37 -15.32
C GLY A 141 -9.98 15.45 -14.87
N GLN A 142 -9.86 15.24 -13.55
CA GLN A 142 -8.70 14.58 -12.94
C GLN A 142 -8.68 13.08 -13.18
N ASN A 143 -7.49 12.49 -13.11
CA ASN A 143 -7.30 11.07 -13.37
C ASN A 143 -7.78 10.22 -12.18
N VAL A 144 -8.67 9.25 -12.43
CA VAL A 144 -9.14 8.24 -11.45
C VAL A 144 -8.05 7.67 -10.55
N GLN A 145 -6.82 7.48 -11.05
CA GLN A 145 -5.73 6.92 -10.25
C GLN A 145 -5.39 7.76 -9.01
N ASN A 146 -5.76 9.04 -8.99
CA ASN A 146 -5.41 9.92 -7.89
C ASN A 146 -6.23 9.62 -6.61
N ILE A 147 -7.41 9.00 -6.71
CA ILE A 147 -8.19 8.57 -5.52
C ILE A 147 -7.52 7.42 -4.74
N PHE A 148 -6.42 6.86 -5.27
CA PHE A 148 -5.58 5.86 -4.63
C PHE A 148 -4.23 6.44 -4.18
N LYS A 149 -4.00 7.75 -4.38
CA LYS A 149 -2.78 8.46 -3.97
C LYS A 149 -3.05 9.32 -2.74
N ASN A 150 -1.97 9.67 -2.05
CA ASN A 150 -2.01 10.55 -0.87
C ASN A 150 -1.85 12.03 -1.26
N ASP A 151 -2.59 12.51 -2.25
CA ASP A 151 -2.70 13.93 -2.58
C ASP A 151 -4.11 14.46 -2.24
N ASP A 152 -4.36 15.73 -2.56
CA ASP A 152 -5.64 16.43 -2.35
C ASP A 152 -6.56 16.41 -3.59
N SER A 153 -6.27 15.52 -4.55
CA SER A 153 -7.14 15.32 -5.71
C SER A 153 -8.46 14.66 -5.32
N TYR A 154 -9.44 14.75 -6.23
CA TYR A 154 -10.69 14.00 -6.15
C TYR A 154 -11.11 13.54 -7.55
N LEU A 155 -11.96 12.52 -7.57
CA LEU A 155 -12.69 12.09 -8.75
C LEU A 155 -14.10 12.70 -8.71
N GLU A 156 -14.53 13.28 -9.81
CA GLU A 156 -15.88 13.82 -9.99
C GLU A 156 -16.52 13.23 -11.25
N SER A 157 -17.83 13.05 -11.22
CA SER A 157 -18.63 12.62 -12.38
C SER A 157 -18.95 13.79 -13.32
N ASP A 158 -19.08 13.51 -14.62
CA ASP A 158 -19.20 14.55 -15.65
C ASP A 158 -20.66 14.96 -15.93
N VAL A 159 -21.50 14.02 -16.36
CA VAL A 159 -22.84 14.34 -16.89
C VAL A 159 -23.93 14.19 -15.84
N ASP A 160 -23.81 13.16 -15.01
CA ASP A 160 -24.76 12.78 -13.97
C ASP A 160 -23.99 12.20 -12.77
N GLU A 161 -24.70 11.79 -11.72
CA GLU A 161 -24.12 11.29 -10.49
C GLU A 161 -23.49 9.90 -10.60
N GLN A 162 -23.60 9.24 -11.77
CA GLN A 162 -23.18 7.87 -11.93
C GLN A 162 -21.70 7.76 -12.31
N LEU A 163 -20.98 6.84 -11.67
CA LEU A 163 -19.59 6.54 -11.98
C LEU A 163 -19.37 5.03 -12.04
N ILE A 164 -18.51 4.58 -12.95
CA ILE A 164 -18.02 3.20 -12.94
C ILE A 164 -16.51 3.21 -12.79
N ILE A 165 -16.03 2.71 -11.66
CA ILE A 165 -14.60 2.61 -11.34
C ILE A 165 -14.20 1.14 -11.39
N SER A 166 -13.31 0.79 -12.33
CA SER A 166 -12.77 -0.56 -12.50
C SER A 166 -11.35 -0.63 -11.93
N VAL A 167 -11.13 -1.55 -10.98
CA VAL A 167 -9.86 -1.74 -10.28
C VAL A 167 -9.34 -3.15 -10.50
N GLN A 168 -8.10 -3.28 -10.94
CA GLN A 168 -7.39 -4.54 -11.09
C GLN A 168 -6.31 -4.67 -10.01
N PHE A 169 -6.24 -5.83 -9.37
CA PHE A 169 -5.18 -6.18 -8.43
C PHE A 169 -4.11 -7.03 -9.12
N GLY A 170 -2.84 -6.82 -8.76
CA GLY A 170 -1.68 -7.53 -9.30
C GLY A 170 -1.52 -8.95 -8.75
N GLN A 171 -2.30 -9.28 -7.72
CA GLN A 171 -2.44 -10.63 -7.16
C GLN A 171 -3.86 -10.80 -6.61
N THR A 172 -4.26 -12.04 -6.35
CA THR A 172 -5.56 -12.33 -5.74
C THR A 172 -5.60 -11.85 -4.29
N VAL A 173 -6.64 -11.10 -3.94
CA VAL A 173 -6.85 -10.54 -2.61
C VAL A 173 -8.19 -10.99 -2.01
N LYS A 174 -8.24 -10.95 -0.68
CA LYS A 174 -9.46 -11.02 0.12
C LYS A 174 -9.86 -9.61 0.50
N ILE A 175 -11.10 -9.20 0.23
CA ILE A 175 -11.60 -7.88 0.61
C ILE A 175 -12.64 -8.05 1.72
N HIS A 176 -12.36 -7.46 2.88
CA HIS A 176 -13.22 -7.52 4.06
C HIS A 176 -14.17 -6.32 4.13
N SER A 177 -13.64 -5.13 3.88
CA SER A 177 -14.39 -3.88 4.00
C SER A 177 -13.86 -2.83 3.05
N LEU A 178 -14.67 -1.81 2.81
CA LEU A 178 -14.33 -0.63 2.03
C LEU A 178 -14.27 0.58 2.95
N LYS A 179 -13.28 1.44 2.77
CA LYS A 179 -13.24 2.78 3.37
C LYS A 179 -13.34 3.80 2.24
N LEU A 180 -14.36 4.64 2.32
CA LEU A 180 -14.56 5.74 1.38
C LEU A 180 -14.29 7.05 2.11
N VAL A 181 -13.55 7.94 1.47
CA VAL A 181 -13.33 9.31 1.94
C VAL A 181 -13.94 10.23 0.89
N PRO A 182 -14.98 10.99 1.23
CA PRO A 182 -15.58 11.93 0.32
C PRO A 182 -14.76 13.22 0.29
N ASP A 183 -14.94 14.04 -0.74
CA ASP A 183 -14.46 15.42 -0.71
C ASP A 183 -15.37 16.27 0.17
N ASP A 184 -16.68 16.14 -0.06
CA ASP A 184 -17.75 16.67 0.76
C ASP A 184 -18.90 15.64 0.90
N ILE A 185 -19.71 15.80 1.94
CA ILE A 185 -20.74 14.80 2.27
C ILE A 185 -21.94 14.80 1.32
N GLU A 186 -22.23 15.92 0.65
CA GLU A 186 -23.40 16.05 -0.22
C GLU A 186 -23.20 15.27 -1.52
N HIS A 187 -21.99 15.34 -2.10
CA HIS A 187 -21.64 14.60 -3.32
C HIS A 187 -21.16 13.17 -3.04
N ALA A 188 -21.12 12.75 -1.77
CA ALA A 188 -20.63 11.43 -1.39
C ALA A 188 -21.57 10.32 -1.90
N PRO A 189 -21.05 9.20 -2.43
CA PRO A 189 -21.88 8.09 -2.91
C PRO A 189 -22.89 7.57 -1.87
N LYS A 190 -24.11 7.27 -2.29
CA LYS A 190 -25.12 6.66 -1.41
C LYS A 190 -25.32 5.20 -1.77
N THR A 191 -25.53 4.89 -3.04
CA THR A 191 -25.73 3.52 -3.50
C THR A 191 -24.57 3.09 -4.38
N ILE A 192 -23.85 2.04 -3.95
CA ILE A 192 -22.74 1.47 -4.73
C ILE A 192 -23.02 -0.01 -5.02
N LYS A 193 -23.03 -0.39 -6.29
CA LYS A 193 -23.05 -1.80 -6.71
C LYS A 193 -21.62 -2.29 -6.94
N LEU A 194 -21.27 -3.39 -6.31
CA LEU A 194 -19.94 -4.01 -6.43
C LEU A 194 -20.01 -5.25 -7.31
N TYR A 195 -19.07 -5.39 -8.24
CA TYR A 195 -18.92 -6.56 -9.10
C TYR A 195 -17.50 -7.11 -8.97
N ALA A 196 -17.34 -8.25 -8.30
CA ALA A 196 -16.05 -8.92 -8.18
C ALA A 196 -15.80 -9.86 -9.37
N ASN A 197 -14.58 -9.85 -9.91
CA ASN A 197 -14.13 -10.71 -11.00
C ASN A 197 -14.97 -10.57 -12.29
N ARG A 198 -15.42 -9.34 -12.58
CA ARG A 198 -16.11 -8.97 -13.81
C ARG A 198 -15.32 -7.85 -14.50
N LEU A 199 -14.86 -8.15 -15.71
CA LEU A 199 -14.21 -7.17 -16.58
C LEU A 199 -15.28 -6.46 -17.42
N ASN A 200 -15.02 -5.20 -17.77
CA ASN A 200 -15.81 -4.40 -18.72
C ASN A 200 -17.31 -4.27 -18.35
N VAL A 201 -17.63 -4.03 -17.08
CA VAL A 201 -18.99 -3.69 -16.69
C VAL A 201 -19.26 -2.24 -17.09
N GLY A 202 -20.03 -2.01 -18.15
CA GLY A 202 -20.53 -0.69 -18.54
C GLY A 202 -21.91 -0.40 -17.95
N PHE A 203 -22.44 0.81 -18.23
CA PHE A 203 -23.74 1.25 -17.72
C PHE A 203 -24.92 0.38 -18.19
N ASP A 204 -24.81 -0.24 -19.37
CA ASP A 204 -25.83 -1.18 -19.86
C ASP A 204 -25.79 -2.51 -19.10
N GLU A 205 -24.58 -3.00 -18.76
CA GLU A 205 -24.40 -4.24 -18.02
C GLU A 205 -24.84 -4.15 -16.56
N THR A 206 -24.67 -2.99 -15.89
CA THR A 206 -25.01 -2.82 -14.46
C THR A 206 -26.51 -3.00 -14.16
N ASN A 207 -27.36 -2.90 -15.18
CA ASN A 207 -28.80 -3.15 -15.07
C ASN A 207 -29.19 -4.59 -15.43
N ARG A 208 -28.31 -5.34 -16.09
CA ARG A 208 -28.56 -6.72 -16.55
C ARG A 208 -27.94 -7.77 -15.63
N ILE A 209 -26.83 -7.43 -15.00
CA ILE A 209 -26.04 -8.36 -14.18
C ILE A 209 -26.31 -8.08 -12.70
N GLU A 210 -26.52 -9.15 -11.93
CA GLU A 210 -26.63 -9.04 -10.48
C GLU A 210 -25.29 -8.61 -9.87
N ALA A 211 -25.33 -7.58 -9.03
CA ALA A 211 -24.17 -7.15 -8.27
C ALA A 211 -23.74 -8.24 -7.28
N THR A 212 -22.43 -8.40 -7.08
CA THR A 212 -21.88 -9.27 -6.03
C THR A 212 -22.40 -8.83 -4.65
N GLN A 213 -22.45 -7.52 -4.44
CA GLN A 213 -23.09 -6.88 -3.30
C GLN A 213 -23.54 -5.47 -3.67
N VAL A 214 -24.68 -5.05 -3.14
CA VAL A 214 -25.14 -3.65 -3.17
C VAL A 214 -24.90 -3.04 -1.80
N LEU A 215 -24.31 -1.86 -1.76
CA LEU A 215 -24.09 -1.05 -0.58
C LEU A 215 -25.06 0.13 -0.59
N THR A 216 -25.69 0.41 0.54
CA THR A 216 -26.46 1.62 0.79
C THR A 216 -25.83 2.32 1.97
N LEU A 217 -25.20 3.46 1.70
CA LEU A 217 -24.37 4.22 2.60
C LEU A 217 -25.15 5.38 3.22
N SER A 218 -24.68 5.80 4.39
CA SER A 218 -25.18 6.94 5.15
C SER A 218 -24.01 7.83 5.59
N GLU A 219 -24.29 9.01 6.12
CA GLU A 219 -23.24 9.92 6.61
C GLU A 219 -22.28 9.27 7.62
N LYS A 220 -22.79 8.31 8.42
CA LYS A 220 -22.01 7.59 9.43
C LYS A 220 -20.93 6.71 8.80
N ASP A 221 -21.14 6.22 7.59
CA ASP A 221 -20.19 5.37 6.86
C ASP A 221 -18.98 6.15 6.35
N TYR A 222 -19.09 7.49 6.31
CA TYR A 222 -18.04 8.42 5.91
C TYR A 222 -17.24 9.00 7.08
N ALA A 223 -17.63 8.75 8.33
CA ALA A 223 -16.86 9.18 9.49
C ALA A 223 -15.43 8.61 9.46
N ASP A 224 -14.44 9.34 9.97
CA ASP A 224 -13.00 9.04 9.82
C ASP A 224 -12.61 7.56 10.00
N LYS A 225 -13.15 6.89 11.04
CA LYS A 225 -12.85 5.48 11.36
C LYS A 225 -13.89 4.48 10.85
N ALA A 226 -14.93 4.92 10.16
CA ALA A 226 -16.00 4.05 9.67
C ALA A 226 -15.51 3.17 8.51
N LEU A 227 -15.88 1.88 8.57
CA LEU A 227 -15.64 0.90 7.53
C LEU A 227 -16.97 0.35 7.05
N VAL A 228 -17.14 0.27 5.74
CA VAL A 228 -18.30 -0.36 5.12
C VAL A 228 -18.02 -1.86 4.97
N PRO A 229 -18.69 -2.73 5.74
CA PRO A 229 -18.42 -4.17 5.70
C PRO A 229 -18.91 -4.77 4.38
N LEU A 230 -18.05 -5.60 3.77
CA LEU A 230 -18.44 -6.45 2.66
C LEU A 230 -18.84 -7.84 3.18
N ARG A 231 -19.64 -8.56 2.40
CA ARG A 231 -19.94 -9.98 2.62
C ARG A 231 -18.69 -10.78 2.27
N PHE A 232 -17.72 -10.80 3.17
CA PHE A 232 -16.39 -11.38 3.01
C PHE A 232 -16.37 -12.72 2.27
N VAL A 233 -17.35 -13.60 2.52
CA VAL A 233 -17.52 -14.89 1.82
C VAL A 233 -17.60 -14.78 0.29
N LYS A 234 -18.11 -13.66 -0.25
CA LYS A 234 -18.18 -13.37 -1.70
C LYS A 234 -16.91 -12.71 -2.24
N PHE A 235 -16.01 -12.24 -1.37
CA PHE A 235 -14.82 -11.46 -1.73
C PHE A 235 -13.53 -12.13 -1.25
N GLN A 236 -13.48 -13.47 -1.23
CA GLN A 236 -12.28 -14.25 -0.83
C GLN A 236 -11.19 -14.32 -1.91
N ASN A 237 -11.56 -14.23 -3.18
CA ASN A 237 -10.67 -14.47 -4.31
C ASN A 237 -10.90 -13.40 -5.37
N VAL A 238 -10.53 -12.17 -5.07
CA VAL A 238 -10.77 -11.01 -5.94
C VAL A 238 -9.49 -10.69 -6.72
N ASN A 239 -9.58 -10.71 -8.05
CA ASN A 239 -8.53 -10.24 -8.94
C ASN A 239 -8.88 -8.87 -9.52
N ASN A 240 -10.15 -8.61 -9.77
CA ASN A 240 -10.67 -7.30 -10.15
C ASN A 240 -11.97 -7.00 -9.41
N ILE A 241 -12.24 -5.72 -9.22
CA ILE A 241 -13.49 -5.24 -8.65
C ILE A 241 -13.94 -4.00 -9.42
N THR A 242 -15.23 -3.97 -9.77
CA THR A 242 -15.87 -2.79 -10.37
C THR A 242 -16.86 -2.20 -9.37
N LEU A 243 -16.79 -0.90 -9.17
CA LEU A 243 -17.69 -0.11 -8.33
C LEU A 243 -18.55 0.75 -9.25
N PHE A 244 -19.86 0.52 -9.21
CA PHE A 244 -20.84 1.39 -9.87
C PHE A 244 -21.51 2.26 -8.81
N VAL A 245 -21.19 3.56 -8.82
CA VAL A 245 -21.89 4.58 -8.05
C VAL A 245 -23.17 4.90 -8.80
N GLN A 246 -24.32 4.69 -8.15
CA GLN A 246 -25.64 4.89 -8.75
C GLN A 246 -26.25 6.24 -8.37
N ASP A 247 -26.05 6.67 -7.13
CA ASP A 247 -26.55 7.94 -6.59
C ASP A 247 -25.64 8.45 -5.45
N ASN A 248 -25.86 9.69 -5.00
CA ASN A 248 -25.16 10.34 -3.89
C ASN A 248 -26.11 10.71 -2.72
N LEU A 249 -25.55 11.11 -1.58
CA LEU A 249 -26.31 11.40 -0.36
C LEU A 249 -27.16 12.68 -0.47
N GLY A 250 -26.62 13.71 -1.12
CA GLY A 250 -27.26 15.02 -1.28
C GLY A 250 -28.31 15.07 -2.39
N ASN A 251 -28.40 14.04 -3.25
CA ASN A 251 -29.11 14.07 -4.53
C ASN A 251 -28.63 15.23 -5.42
N THR A 252 -27.31 15.48 -5.40
CA THR A 252 -26.62 16.42 -6.27
C THR A 252 -26.48 15.85 -7.68
N GLU A 253 -26.26 16.72 -8.68
CA GLU A 253 -26.12 16.31 -10.08
C GLU A 253 -24.84 15.51 -10.35
N THR A 254 -23.80 15.67 -9.52
CA THR A 254 -22.55 14.94 -9.64
C THR A 254 -22.18 14.22 -8.35
N SER A 255 -21.36 13.18 -8.46
CA SER A 255 -20.78 12.43 -7.34
C SER A 255 -19.28 12.70 -7.25
N LYS A 256 -18.78 12.86 -6.02
CA LYS A 256 -17.35 13.11 -5.74
C LYS A 256 -16.77 12.08 -4.80
N ILE A 257 -15.55 11.62 -5.11
CA ILE A 257 -14.80 10.67 -4.29
C ILE A 257 -13.37 11.17 -4.15
N LYS A 258 -12.94 11.45 -2.92
CA LYS A 258 -11.57 11.85 -2.63
C LYS A 258 -10.64 10.64 -2.54
N ARG A 259 -11.01 9.61 -1.76
CA ARG A 259 -10.23 8.37 -1.65
C ARG A 259 -11.07 7.11 -1.52
N ILE A 260 -10.50 6.01 -2.01
CA ILE A 260 -11.02 4.65 -1.81
C ILE A 260 -9.90 3.79 -1.24
N HIS A 261 -10.16 3.14 -0.10
CA HIS A 261 -9.27 2.13 0.46
C HIS A 261 -9.98 0.78 0.54
N PHE A 262 -9.39 -0.23 -0.08
CA PHE A 262 -9.83 -1.61 0.11
C PHE A 262 -9.13 -2.18 1.33
N ILE A 263 -9.89 -2.70 2.29
CA ILE A 263 -9.37 -3.26 3.53
C ILE A 263 -9.50 -4.77 3.49
N GLY A 264 -8.40 -5.47 3.64
CA GLY A 264 -8.35 -6.90 3.41
C GLY A 264 -6.98 -7.54 3.66
N SER A 265 -6.69 -8.59 2.91
CA SER A 265 -5.39 -9.26 2.92
C SER A 265 -5.12 -9.98 1.60
N PRO A 266 -3.85 -10.22 1.22
CA PRO A 266 -3.55 -11.03 0.06
C PRO A 266 -3.92 -12.50 0.30
N VAL A 267 -4.27 -13.22 -0.77
CA VAL A 267 -4.38 -14.68 -0.71
C VAL A 267 -2.96 -15.24 -0.70
N GLU A 268 -2.59 -15.96 0.36
CA GLU A 268 -1.32 -16.69 0.40
C GLU A 268 -1.29 -17.72 -0.72
N THR A 269 -0.51 -17.45 -1.76
CA THR A 269 -0.20 -18.46 -2.77
C THR A 269 0.94 -19.29 -2.20
N THR A 270 0.67 -20.56 -1.90
CA THR A 270 1.74 -21.53 -1.63
C THR A 270 2.59 -21.60 -2.88
N LYS A 271 3.76 -20.98 -2.87
CA LYS A 271 4.73 -21.09 -3.97
C LYS A 271 5.07 -22.56 -4.18
N MET A 272 4.52 -23.18 -5.22
CA MET A 272 4.94 -24.50 -5.69
C MET A 272 6.27 -24.41 -6.45
N GLU A 273 7.33 -23.92 -5.79
CA GLU A 273 8.69 -23.94 -6.35
C GLU A 273 9.61 -24.98 -5.66
N ASN A 274 9.09 -25.82 -4.76
CA ASN A 274 9.88 -26.82 -4.01
C ASN A 274 9.31 -28.25 -4.06
N LEU A 275 8.92 -28.76 -5.24
CA LEU A 275 8.52 -30.17 -5.41
C LEU A 275 9.17 -30.87 -6.61
N ALA A 276 10.28 -30.35 -7.15
CA ALA A 276 11.05 -30.99 -8.22
C ALA A 276 12.38 -31.66 -7.76
N GLN A 277 12.62 -31.83 -6.45
CA GLN A 277 13.77 -32.58 -5.93
C GLN A 277 13.33 -33.56 -4.83
N ALA A 278 12.55 -34.56 -5.19
CA ALA A 278 12.29 -35.73 -4.33
C ALA A 278 12.01 -37.00 -5.16
N GLY A 279 12.70 -37.14 -6.30
CA GLY A 279 12.46 -38.20 -7.28
C GLY A 279 13.74 -38.86 -7.82
N GLU A 280 14.85 -38.86 -7.10
CA GLU A 280 16.02 -39.68 -7.43
C GLU A 280 16.58 -40.28 -6.15
N GLY A 281 16.22 -41.53 -5.87
CA GLY A 281 16.77 -42.22 -4.70
C GLY A 281 16.05 -43.50 -4.30
N ARG A 282 15.92 -44.47 -5.22
CA ARG A 282 16.03 -45.92 -4.93
C ARG A 282 15.61 -46.77 -6.14
N ALA A 283 16.60 -47.34 -6.81
CA ALA A 283 16.51 -48.69 -7.34
C ALA A 283 17.84 -49.37 -7.01
N VAL A 284 17.76 -50.31 -6.07
CA VAL A 284 18.73 -51.41 -5.90
C VAL A 284 18.16 -52.57 -6.68
#